data_AF-A0A354F2X4-F1
#
_entry.id   AF-A0A354F2X4-F1
#
_cell.length_a   1.000
_cell.length_b   1.000
_cell.length_c   1.000
_cell.angle_alpha   90.00
_cell.angle_beta   90.00
_cell.angle_gamma   90.00
#
_symmetry.space_group_name_H-M   'P 1'
#
loop_
_entity.id
_entity.type
_entity.pdbx_description
1 polymer ?
#
loop_
_entity_poly.entity_id
_entity_poly.type
_entity_poly.pdbx_seq_one_letter_code
_entity_poly.pdbx_strand_id
1 'polypeptide(L)'
;MVIVETNASYSSRECSECGYVDKDNRKTQEEFECKFCSTGLHADVNAARVHLARSSCKVIDIYKSKKAVLRVLVSRFLSTLSDMERKFCMPCSKAMGLLSGNPYFREVLHSPKGFCGTESFL
;
A
#
# COMPACT_ATOMS: atom_id res chain seq x y z
N MET A 1 12.01 26.99 -7.83
CA MET A 1 11.20 25.83 -8.24
C MET A 1 12.15 24.67 -8.48
N VAL A 2 11.96 23.55 -7.78
CA VAL A 2 12.79 22.34 -7.97
C VAL A 2 11.88 21.24 -8.52
N ILE A 3 12.34 20.57 -9.58
CA ILE A 3 11.64 19.44 -10.17
C ILE A 3 12.33 18.17 -9.66
N VAL A 4 11.55 17.24 -9.12
CA VAL A 4 12.04 15.96 -8.63
C VAL A 4 11.28 14.86 -9.33
N GLU A 5 12.00 13.94 -9.96
CA GLU A 5 11.42 12.76 -10.56
C GLU A 5 11.12 11.70 -9.49
N THR A 6 9.98 11.02 -9.61
CA THR A 6 9.56 9.97 -8.68
C THR A 6 9.18 8.72 -9.43
N ASN A 7 9.38 7.55 -8.81
CA ASN A 7 8.99 6.29 -9.42
C ASN A 7 7.46 6.14 -9.41
N ALA A 8 6.86 6.05 -10.59
CA ALA A 8 5.41 5.90 -10.78
C ALA A 8 4.88 4.47 -10.58
N SER A 9 5.75 3.49 -10.29
CA SER A 9 5.31 2.10 -10.16
C SER A 9 4.24 1.95 -9.07
N TYR A 10 3.08 1.42 -9.45
CA TYR A 10 1.91 1.20 -8.59
C TYR A 10 1.27 2.47 -8.00
N SER A 11 1.63 3.69 -8.43
CA SER A 11 1.03 4.92 -7.88
C SER A 11 -0.47 5.04 -8.14
N SER A 12 -0.98 4.40 -9.20
CA SER A 12 -2.41 4.33 -9.50
C SER A 12 -3.15 3.20 -8.76
N ARG A 13 -2.47 2.42 -7.91
CA ARG A 13 -2.99 1.22 -7.23
C ARG A 13 -2.76 1.24 -5.72
N GLU A 14 -1.77 2.01 -5.27
CA GLU A 14 -1.54 2.32 -3.86
C GLU A 14 -2.56 3.35 -3.37
N CYS A 15 -3.11 3.11 -2.18
CA CYS A 15 -3.94 4.09 -1.49
C CYS A 15 -3.08 5.14 -0.78
N SER A 16 -3.35 6.42 -1.03
CA SER A 16 -2.63 7.52 -0.38
C SER A 16 -2.88 7.63 1.13
N GLU A 17 -3.96 7.05 1.66
CA GLU A 17 -4.34 7.17 3.07
C GLU A 17 -3.78 6.06 3.97
N CYS A 18 -3.73 4.83 3.47
CA CYS A 18 -3.29 3.68 4.26
C CYS A 18 -2.10 2.91 3.66
N GLY A 19 -1.71 3.19 2.41
CA GLY A 19 -0.60 2.49 1.73
C GLY A 19 -0.94 1.11 1.19
N TYR A 20 -2.18 0.63 1.30
CA TYR A 20 -2.60 -0.66 0.74
C TYR A 20 -2.54 -0.62 -0.80
N VAL A 21 -1.92 -1.65 -1.41
CA VAL A 21 -1.76 -1.76 -2.86
C VAL A 21 -2.59 -2.92 -3.40
N ASP A 22 -3.52 -2.63 -4.31
CA ASP A 22 -4.32 -3.65 -4.99
C ASP A 22 -4.56 -3.27 -6.45
N LYS A 23 -4.64 -4.26 -7.33
CA LYS A 23 -5.00 -4.05 -8.74
C LYS A 23 -6.39 -3.46 -8.91
N ASP A 24 -7.31 -3.80 -8.01
CA ASP A 24 -8.72 -3.47 -8.09
C ASP A 24 -9.08 -2.21 -7.28
N ASN A 25 -8.09 -1.54 -6.66
CA ASN A 25 -8.32 -0.27 -5.98
C ASN A 25 -8.70 0.84 -6.99
N ARG A 26 -8.20 0.78 -8.23
CA ARG A 26 -8.62 1.66 -9.31
C ARG A 26 -9.71 0.97 -10.12
N LYS A 27 -10.93 1.49 -10.06
CA LYS A 27 -12.10 0.92 -10.74
C LYS A 27 -12.19 1.36 -12.19
N THR A 28 -11.99 2.66 -12.42
CA THR A 28 -12.04 3.28 -13.75
C THR A 28 -10.89 4.27 -13.92
N GLN A 29 -10.87 5.00 -15.03
CA GLN A 29 -9.90 6.08 -15.20
C GLN A 29 -10.06 7.14 -14.10
N GLU A 30 -11.28 7.43 -13.68
CA GLU A 30 -11.63 8.52 -12.76
C GLU A 30 -11.83 8.02 -11.33
N GLU A 31 -12.29 6.79 -11.14
CA GLU A 31 -12.67 6.29 -9.81
C GLU A 31 -11.58 5.43 -9.17
N PHE A 32 -11.25 5.80 -7.92
CA PHE A 32 -10.41 5.02 -7.03
C PHE A 32 -11.14 4.75 -5.72
N GLU A 33 -11.14 3.50 -5.27
CA GLU A 33 -11.65 3.10 -3.96
C GLU A 33 -10.73 2.05 -3.34
N CYS A 34 -10.16 2.37 -2.19
CA CYS A 34 -9.29 1.43 -1.49
C CYS A 34 -10.11 0.27 -0.90
N LYS A 35 -9.80 -0.97 -1.26
CA LYS A 35 -10.47 -2.14 -0.67
C LYS A 35 -10.21 -2.33 0.83
N PHE A 36 -9.12 -1.76 1.35
CA PHE A 36 -8.79 -1.83 2.78
C PHE A 36 -9.50 -0.75 3.59
N CYS A 37 -9.19 0.53 3.38
CA CYS A 37 -9.74 1.61 4.21
C CYS A 37 -11.04 2.23 3.68
N SER A 38 -11.54 1.75 2.53
CA SER A 38 -12.74 2.27 1.86
C SER A 38 -12.68 3.75 1.47
N THR A 39 -11.49 4.35 1.44
CA THR A 39 -11.31 5.73 0.95
C THR A 39 -11.61 5.78 -0.54
N GLY A 40 -12.60 6.59 -0.93
CA GLY A 40 -12.95 6.90 -2.31
C GLY A 40 -12.42 8.27 -2.74
N LEU A 41 -11.74 8.34 -3.88
CA LEU A 41 -11.16 9.56 -4.44
C LEU A 41 -11.19 9.52 -5.98
N HIS A 42 -10.97 10.67 -6.61
CA HIS A 42 -10.60 10.68 -8.02
C HIS A 42 -9.21 10.05 -8.19
N ALA A 43 -9.05 9.17 -9.17
CA ALA A 43 -7.83 8.36 -9.34
C ALA A 43 -6.57 9.21 -9.52
N ASP A 44 -6.65 10.30 -10.28
CA ASP A 44 -5.52 11.21 -10.49
C ASP A 44 -5.16 12.00 -9.21
N VAL A 45 -6.14 12.32 -8.37
CA VAL A 45 -5.90 12.98 -7.07
C VAL A 45 -5.19 12.01 -6.13
N ASN A 46 -5.63 10.75 -6.07
CA ASN A 46 -4.93 9.72 -5.32
C ASN A 46 -3.49 9.54 -5.82
N ALA A 47 -3.29 9.41 -7.14
CA ALA A 47 -1.96 9.26 -7.73
C ALA A 47 -1.06 10.46 -7.39
N ALA A 48 -1.56 11.70 -7.49
CA ALA A 48 -0.83 12.90 -7.13
C ALA A 48 -0.39 12.90 -5.66
N ARG A 49 -1.28 12.49 -4.73
CA ARG A 49 -0.94 12.34 -3.30
C ARG A 49 0.13 11.27 -3.07
N VAL A 50 0.05 10.14 -3.77
CA VAL A 50 1.08 9.10 -3.69
C VAL A 50 2.42 9.62 -4.19
N HIS A 51 2.45 10.35 -5.32
CA HIS A 51 3.67 10.98 -5.82
C HIS A 51 4.26 12.00 -4.84
N LEU A 52 3.40 12.82 -4.22
CA LEU A 52 3.81 13.77 -3.18
C LEU A 52 4.44 13.05 -1.99
N ALA A 53 3.80 12.00 -1.47
CA ALA A 53 4.33 11.21 -0.35
C ALA A 53 5.65 10.51 -0.70
N ARG A 54 5.87 10.16 -1.97
CA ARG A 54 7.11 9.54 -2.46
C ARG A 54 8.20 10.54 -2.83
N SER A 55 7.89 11.83 -2.98
CA SER A 55 8.85 12.85 -3.45
C SER A 55 10.12 12.97 -2.60
N SER A 56 10.02 12.67 -1.30
CA SER A 56 11.16 12.64 -0.36
C SER A 56 11.70 11.23 -0.10
N CYS A 57 11.11 10.19 -0.69
CA CYS A 57 11.38 8.80 -0.40
C CYS A 57 12.56 8.25 -1.23
N LYS A 58 13.77 8.33 -0.68
CA LYS A 58 15.00 7.78 -1.30
C LYS A 58 14.96 6.26 -1.51
N VAL A 59 14.11 5.54 -0.78
CA VAL A 59 13.97 4.08 -0.88
C VAL A 59 13.20 3.65 -2.13
N ILE A 60 12.43 4.53 -2.77
CA ILE A 60 11.70 4.24 -4.01
C ILE A 60 12.21 5.22 -5.06
N ASP A 61 13.47 5.04 -5.45
CA ASP A 61 14.10 5.81 -6.51
C ASP A 61 13.63 5.38 -7.91
N ILE A 62 13.92 6.21 -8.91
CA ILE A 62 13.49 6.01 -10.32
C ILE A 62 14.12 4.78 -10.98
N TYR A 63 15.23 4.25 -10.44
CA TYR A 63 15.97 3.12 -11.02
C TYR A 63 15.49 1.76 -10.48
N LYS A 64 14.66 1.75 -9.43
CA LYS A 64 14.12 0.49 -8.89
C LYS A 64 13.17 -0.20 -9.85
N SER A 65 13.38 -1.51 -10.00
CA SER A 65 12.46 -2.37 -10.73
C SER A 65 11.08 -2.40 -10.06
N LYS A 66 10.05 -2.62 -10.88
CA LYS A 66 8.67 -2.73 -10.41
C LYS A 66 8.51 -3.76 -9.28
N LYS A 67 9.21 -4.90 -9.36
CA LYS A 67 9.20 -5.93 -8.29
C LYS A 67 9.82 -5.43 -6.98
N ALA A 68 10.94 -4.70 -7.06
CA ALA A 68 11.58 -4.12 -5.88
C ALA A 68 10.68 -3.07 -5.21
N VAL A 69 10.05 -2.20 -6.01
CA VAL A 69 9.08 -1.22 -5.51
C VAL A 69 7.92 -1.92 -4.81
N LEU A 70 7.32 -2.94 -5.43
CA LEU A 70 6.21 -3.68 -4.83
C LEU A 70 6.57 -4.26 -3.45
N ARG A 71 7.76 -4.85 -3.30
CA ARG A 71 8.24 -5.38 -2.02
C ARG A 71 8.33 -4.30 -0.93
N VAL A 72 8.81 -3.11 -1.28
CA VAL A 72 8.89 -1.98 -0.34
C VAL A 72 7.48 -1.54 0.09
N LEU A 73 6.55 -1.40 -0.85
CA LEU A 73 5.17 -1.00 -0.55
C LEU A 73 4.46 -2.01 0.36
N VAL A 74 4.55 -3.30 0.00
CA VAL A 74 3.98 -4.40 0.79
C VAL A 74 4.59 -4.42 2.19
N SER A 75 5.91 -4.33 2.32
CA SER A 75 6.57 -4.32 3.62
C SER A 75 6.16 -3.13 4.49
N ARG A 76 6.03 -1.93 3.90
CA ARG A 76 5.59 -0.72 4.63
C ARG A 76 4.16 -0.84 5.13
N PHE A 77 3.25 -1.30 4.26
CA PHE A 77 1.87 -1.52 4.64
C PHE A 77 1.77 -2.53 5.79
N LEU A 78 2.45 -3.68 5.66
CA LEU A 78 2.43 -4.70 6.70
C LEU A 78 3.02 -4.21 8.03
N SER A 79 4.08 -3.38 8.00
CA SER A 79 4.65 -2.79 9.22
C SER A 79 3.72 -1.81 9.94
N THR A 80 2.74 -1.25 9.22
CA THR A 80 1.75 -0.30 9.77
C THR A 80 0.37 -0.91 9.89
N LEU A 81 0.22 -2.22 9.64
CA LEU A 81 -1.10 -2.83 9.51
C LEU A 81 -1.93 -2.69 10.79
N SER A 82 -1.33 -2.94 11.96
CA SER A 82 -2.07 -2.86 13.24
C SER A 82 -2.56 -1.44 13.54
N ASP A 83 -1.81 -0.41 13.13
CA ASP A 83 -2.23 0.99 13.23
C ASP A 83 -3.37 1.29 12.25
N MET A 84 -3.28 0.77 11.02
CA MET A 84 -4.34 0.94 10.01
C MET A 84 -5.62 0.18 10.40
N GLU A 85 -5.50 -0.99 11.01
CA GLU A 85 -6.63 -1.75 11.55
C GLU A 85 -7.37 -0.95 12.62
N ARG A 86 -6.62 -0.36 13.56
CA ARG A 86 -7.18 0.52 14.59
C ARG A 86 -7.80 1.79 13.99
N LYS A 87 -7.09 2.47 13.09
CA LYS A 87 -7.54 3.74 12.49
C LYS A 87 -8.83 3.60 11.70
N PHE A 88 -8.99 2.50 10.97
CA PHE A 88 -10.14 2.27 10.08
C PHE A 88 -11.13 1.25 10.65
N CYS A 89 -11.02 0.90 11.94
CA CYS A 89 -11.85 -0.10 12.62
C CYS A 89 -11.96 -1.42 11.82
N MET A 90 -10.87 -1.83 11.15
CA MET A 90 -10.83 -3.02 10.32
C MET A 90 -10.61 -4.26 11.20
N PRO A 91 -11.52 -5.25 11.19
CA PRO A 91 -11.30 -6.50 11.92
C PRO A 91 -10.13 -7.29 11.31
N CYS A 92 -9.28 -7.88 12.16
CA CYS A 92 -8.14 -8.70 11.74
C CYS A 92 -8.55 -9.84 10.78
N SER A 93 -9.69 -10.50 11.03
CA SER A 93 -10.21 -11.54 10.12
C SER A 93 -10.49 -11.02 8.70
N LYS A 94 -11.08 -9.82 8.60
CA LYS A 94 -11.38 -9.17 7.32
C LYS A 94 -10.10 -8.67 6.64
N ALA A 95 -9.17 -8.09 7.40
CA ALA A 95 -7.85 -7.70 6.90
C ALA A 95 -7.10 -8.91 6.32
N MET A 96 -7.06 -10.03 7.04
CA MET A 96 -6.38 -11.25 6.58
C MET A 96 -7.04 -11.87 5.36
N GLY A 97 -8.38 -11.91 5.29
CA GLY A 97 -9.10 -12.38 4.10
C GLY A 97 -8.76 -11.54 2.86
N LEU A 98 -8.65 -10.23 3.03
CA LEU A 98 -8.30 -9.30 1.96
C LEU A 98 -6.83 -9.40 1.54
N LEU A 99 -5.90 -9.56 2.49
CA LEU A 99 -4.47 -9.72 2.19
C LEU A 99 -4.16 -11.07 1.54
N SER A 100 -4.74 -12.17 2.05
CA SER A 100 -4.58 -13.50 1.47
C SER A 100 -5.13 -13.60 0.04
N GLY A 101 -6.21 -12.87 -0.27
CA GLY A 101 -6.78 -12.79 -1.62
C GLY A 101 -5.95 -11.97 -2.61
N ASN A 102 -5.02 -11.13 -2.15
CA ASN A 102 -4.24 -10.24 -2.99
C ASN A 102 -2.89 -10.87 -3.40
N PRO A 103 -2.63 -11.08 -4.71
CA PRO A 103 -1.39 -11.70 -5.19
C PRO A 103 -0.10 -10.97 -4.79
N TYR A 104 -0.16 -9.67 -4.53
CA TYR A 104 1.00 -8.87 -4.14
C TYR A 104 1.53 -9.21 -2.75
N PHE A 105 0.67 -9.75 -1.88
CA PHE A 105 1.02 -10.10 -0.49
C PHE A 105 1.39 -11.59 -0.34
N ARG A 106 1.10 -12.43 -1.35
CA ARG A 106 1.29 -13.89 -1.32
C ARG A 106 2.70 -14.31 -0.92
N GLU A 107 3.74 -13.71 -1.52
CA GLU A 107 5.14 -14.06 -1.22
C GLU A 107 5.50 -13.80 0.26
N VAL A 108 4.90 -12.78 0.88
CA VAL A 108 5.24 -12.37 2.25
C VAL A 108 4.45 -13.17 3.29
N LEU A 109 3.16 -13.43 3.03
CA LEU A 109 2.29 -14.16 3.95
C LEU A 109 2.65 -15.65 4.08
N HIS A 110 3.28 -16.24 3.07
CA HIS A 110 3.72 -17.65 3.09
C HIS A 110 5.12 -17.83 3.71
N SER A 111 5.75 -16.75 4.18
CA SER A 111 7.06 -16.83 4.84
C SER A 111 6.90 -17.42 6.25
N PRO A 112 7.81 -18.33 6.69
CA PRO A 112 7.76 -18.94 8.03
C PRO A 112 7.95 -17.93 9.18
N LYS A 113 8.34 -16.69 8.88
CA LYS A 113 8.23 -15.56 9.81
C LYS A 113 6.78 -15.11 9.83
N GLY A 114 5.97 -15.86 10.58
CA GLY A 114 4.53 -15.71 10.63
C GLY A 114 4.11 -14.27 10.92
N PHE A 115 3.08 -13.85 10.22
CA PHE A 115 2.34 -12.63 10.52
C PHE A 115 1.49 -12.89 11.77
N CYS A 116 2.12 -12.85 12.95
CA CYS A 116 1.41 -12.89 14.22
C CYS A 116 1.46 -11.50 14.83
N GLY A 117 0.32 -10.80 14.82
CA GLY A 117 0.10 -9.53 15.49
C GLY A 117 0.06 -9.64 17.02
N THR A 118 1.03 -10.34 17.63
CA THR A 118 1.22 -10.41 19.08
C THR A 118 2.71 -10.43 19.42
N GLU A 119 3.48 -9.47 18.96
CA GLU A 119 4.72 -9.09 19.65
C GLU A 119 4.62 -7.61 19.97
N SER A 120 3.95 -7.34 21.09
CA SER A 120 4.13 -6.14 21.88
C SER A 120 5.62 -6.02 22.17
N PHE A 121 6.27 -4.98 21.63
CA PHE A 121 7.57 -4.56 22.11
C PHE A 121 7.42 -4.15 23.59
N LEU A 122 7.81 -5.04 24.48
CA LEU A 122 8.32 -4.76 25.82
C LEU A 122 9.72 -5.38 25.91
#